data_AF-A0A3D4B561-F1
#
_entry.id   AF-A0A3D4B561-F1
#
_cell.length_a   1.000
_cell.length_b   1.000
_cell.length_c   1.000
_cell.angle_alpha   90.00
_cell.angle_beta   90.00
_cell.angle_gamma   90.00
#
_symmetry.space_group_name_H-M   'P 1'
#
loop_
_entity.id
_entity.type
_entity.pdbx_description
1 polymer ?
#
loop_
_entity_poly.entity_id
_entity_poly.type
_entity_poly.pdbx_seq_one_letter_code
_entity_poly.pdbx_strand_id
1 'polypeptide(L)'
;MAAHGINVILNTVVMRDNMDHIIPIAYKAREWGAKVSFSCYSDFKNGNVLHLIDPDHIDQVEQVIENLLALKPKLGNIISSDFFLRGIPDYFKNNMPSTCNVAGKWLVQLTPDGDIKPCPELPVSSHYSDFKSTTEPIVCDRCWYSCRGETEASLTFERVMELIGRL
;
A
#
# COMPACT_ATOMS: atom_id res chain seq x y z
N MET A 1 -12.65 5.36 -19.86
CA MET A 1 -11.24 4.87 -19.87
C MET A 1 -11.20 3.36 -20.02
N ALA A 2 -11.71 2.59 -19.05
CA ALA A 2 -11.78 1.13 -19.16
C ALA A 2 -12.56 0.64 -20.40
N ALA A 3 -13.72 1.24 -20.69
CA ALA A 3 -14.49 0.96 -21.90
C ALA A 3 -13.76 1.26 -23.23
N HIS A 4 -12.65 2.01 -23.18
CA HIS A 4 -11.79 2.30 -24.34
C HIS A 4 -10.50 1.45 -24.32
N GLY A 5 -10.45 0.37 -23.53
CA GLY A 5 -9.31 -0.55 -23.47
C GLY A 5 -8.14 -0.08 -22.61
N ILE A 6 -8.29 1.01 -21.85
CA ILE A 6 -7.24 1.49 -20.94
C ILE A 6 -7.32 0.70 -19.63
N ASN A 7 -6.18 0.17 -19.15
CA ASN A 7 -6.10 -0.46 -17.84
C ASN A 7 -6.25 0.60 -16.73
N VAL A 8 -7.34 0.52 -15.96
CA VAL A 8 -7.65 1.46 -14.87
C VAL A 8 -7.54 0.74 -13.54
N ILE A 9 -6.84 1.36 -12.59
CA ILE A 9 -6.70 0.87 -11.22
C ILE A 9 -7.17 2.00 -10.29
N LEU A 10 -8.16 1.71 -9.45
CA LEU A 10 -8.57 2.61 -8.38
C LEU A 10 -7.62 2.44 -7.20
N ASN A 11 -6.91 3.50 -6.83
CA ASN A 11 -6.14 3.52 -5.59
C ASN A 11 -7.04 3.98 -4.45
N THR A 12 -7.25 3.12 -3.46
CA THR A 12 -8.15 3.34 -2.33
C THR A 12 -7.35 3.36 -1.04
N VAL A 13 -7.45 4.45 -0.31
CA VAL A 13 -6.82 4.60 1.00
C VAL A 13 -7.78 4.06 2.07
N VAL A 14 -7.32 3.11 2.87
CA VAL A 14 -8.02 2.57 4.05
C VAL A 14 -7.82 3.54 5.21
N MET A 15 -8.91 4.11 5.70
CA MET A 15 -8.93 5.10 6.78
C MET A 15 -10.22 4.97 7.59
N ARG A 16 -10.27 5.62 8.77
CA ARG A 16 -11.42 5.52 9.70
C ARG A 16 -12.76 5.80 9.00
N ASP A 17 -12.78 6.84 8.18
CA ASP A 17 -14.02 7.41 7.65
C ASP A 17 -14.66 6.60 6.52
N ASN A 18 -13.98 5.62 5.95
CA ASN A 18 -14.44 4.90 4.76
C ASN A 18 -14.41 3.38 4.88
N MET A 19 -14.29 2.84 6.10
CA MET A 19 -14.20 1.40 6.34
C MET A 19 -15.40 0.63 5.77
N ASP A 20 -16.59 1.22 5.81
CA ASP A 20 -17.82 0.70 5.22
C ASP A 20 -17.81 0.67 3.68
N HIS A 21 -16.98 1.49 3.04
CA HIS A 21 -16.87 1.59 1.58
C HIS A 21 -15.79 0.69 0.97
N ILE A 22 -14.88 0.12 1.77
CA ILE A 22 -13.76 -0.70 1.27
C ILE A 22 -14.23 -1.87 0.41
N ILE A 23 -15.24 -2.62 0.89
CA ILE A 23 -15.82 -3.75 0.16
C ILE A 23 -16.65 -3.29 -1.05
N PRO A 24 -17.60 -2.33 -0.91
CA PRO A 24 -18.32 -1.75 -2.06
C PRO A 24 -17.42 -1.26 -3.20
N ILE A 25 -16.27 -0.64 -2.89
CA ILE A 25 -15.33 -0.15 -3.90
C ILE A 25 -14.77 -1.30 -4.75
N ALA A 26 -14.46 -2.46 -4.16
CA ALA A 26 -13.97 -3.61 -4.92
C ALA A 26 -14.98 -4.12 -5.95
N TYR A 27 -16.26 -4.18 -5.56
CA TYR A 27 -17.36 -4.51 -6.48
C TYR A 27 -17.54 -3.44 -7.55
N LYS A 28 -17.53 -2.16 -7.17
CA LYS A 28 -17.72 -1.06 -8.11
C LYS A 28 -16.60 -0.97 -9.14
N ALA A 29 -15.36 -1.20 -8.72
CA ALA A 29 -14.21 -1.31 -9.63
C ALA A 29 -14.45 -2.43 -10.66
N ARG A 30 -14.92 -3.60 -10.23
CA ARG A 30 -15.22 -4.73 -11.12
C ARG A 30 -16.31 -4.38 -12.12
N GLU A 31 -17.39 -3.76 -11.68
CA GLU A 31 -18.49 -3.30 -12.52
C GLU A 31 -18.00 -2.34 -13.62
N TRP A 32 -17.05 -1.47 -13.28
CA TRP A 32 -16.43 -0.53 -14.24
C TRP A 32 -15.39 -1.16 -15.17
N GLY A 33 -15.11 -2.46 -15.05
CA GLY A 33 -14.01 -3.12 -15.75
C GLY A 33 -12.63 -2.63 -15.29
N ALA A 34 -12.55 -2.08 -14.07
CA ALA A 34 -11.34 -1.59 -13.45
C ALA A 34 -10.85 -2.54 -12.35
N LYS A 35 -9.59 -2.36 -11.99
CA LYS A 35 -8.95 -3.02 -10.84
C LYS A 35 -8.94 -2.08 -9.64
N VAL A 36 -8.65 -2.61 -8.45
CA VAL A 36 -8.49 -1.82 -7.23
C VAL A 36 -7.22 -2.23 -6.48
N SER A 37 -6.49 -1.22 -6.01
CA SER A 37 -5.38 -1.36 -5.06
C SER A 37 -5.71 -0.62 -3.77
N PHE A 38 -5.29 -1.17 -2.65
CA PHE A 38 -5.43 -0.58 -1.33
C PHE A 38 -4.10 -0.04 -0.81
N SER A 39 -4.18 1.02 0.00
CA SER A 39 -3.08 1.61 0.75
C SER A 39 -3.58 2.04 2.14
N CYS A 40 -2.69 2.17 3.13
CA CYS A 40 -3.10 2.67 4.45
C CYS A 40 -2.97 4.19 4.54
N TYR A 41 -3.92 4.83 5.22
CA TYR A 41 -3.76 6.22 5.63
C TYR A 41 -2.66 6.35 6.67
N SER A 42 -1.88 7.42 6.58
CA SER A 42 -0.84 7.78 7.53
C SER A 42 -0.85 9.29 7.72
N ASP A 43 -0.61 9.72 8.95
CA ASP A 43 -0.40 11.12 9.30
C ASP A 43 0.99 11.62 8.90
N PHE A 44 1.90 10.75 8.42
CA PHE A 44 3.30 11.07 8.22
C PHE A 44 3.50 12.27 7.26
N LYS A 45 2.62 12.41 6.27
CA LYS A 45 2.74 13.43 5.23
C LYS A 45 2.42 14.85 5.71
N ASN A 46 1.43 15.00 6.58
CA ASN A 46 0.86 16.32 6.92
C ASN A 46 0.50 16.48 8.40
N GLY A 47 0.75 15.47 9.23
CA GLY A 47 0.41 15.46 10.65
C GLY A 47 -1.09 15.35 10.94
N ASN A 48 -1.93 15.06 9.95
CA ASN A 48 -3.37 14.95 10.17
C ASN A 48 -3.72 13.57 10.74
N VAL A 49 -4.07 13.54 12.03
CA VAL A 49 -4.45 12.33 12.75
C VAL A 49 -5.94 12.02 12.69
N LEU A 50 -6.76 12.91 12.13
CA LEU A 50 -8.23 12.80 12.19
C LEU A 50 -8.77 11.54 11.51
N HIS A 51 -8.12 11.09 10.45
CA HIS A 51 -8.55 9.93 9.65
C HIS A 51 -7.79 8.65 10.00
N LEU A 52 -6.86 8.71 10.96
CA LEU A 52 -6.17 7.51 11.46
C LEU A 52 -7.17 6.58 12.11
N ILE A 53 -7.00 5.28 11.92
CA ILE A 53 -7.79 4.28 12.62
C ILE A 53 -7.30 4.24 14.07
N ASP A 54 -8.22 4.42 15.02
CA ASP A 54 -7.93 4.31 16.45
C ASP A 54 -8.09 2.86 16.94
N PRO A 55 -7.57 2.55 18.16
CA PRO A 55 -7.65 1.21 18.73
C PRO A 55 -9.06 0.61 18.80
N ASP A 56 -10.10 1.43 18.94
CA ASP A 56 -11.48 0.94 19.09
C ASP A 56 -12.06 0.42 17.76
N HIS A 57 -11.42 0.73 16.63
CA HIS A 57 -11.84 0.32 15.29
C HIS A 57 -10.98 -0.81 14.70
N ILE A 58 -10.03 -1.36 15.46
CA ILE A 58 -9.12 -2.41 14.97
C ILE A 58 -9.89 -3.68 14.58
N ASP A 59 -10.88 -4.10 15.36
CA ASP A 59 -11.71 -5.27 15.05
C ASP A 59 -12.46 -5.08 13.70
N GLN A 60 -12.90 -3.84 13.41
CA GLN A 60 -13.52 -3.51 12.14
C GLN A 60 -12.53 -3.60 10.98
N VAL A 61 -11.27 -3.18 11.18
CA VAL A 61 -10.22 -3.36 10.18
C VAL A 61 -9.99 -4.83 9.89
N GLU A 62 -9.78 -5.64 10.91
CA GLU A 62 -9.55 -7.08 10.76
C GLU A 62 -10.68 -7.73 9.96
N GLN A 63 -11.93 -7.45 10.34
CA GLN A 63 -13.09 -7.98 9.65
C GLN A 63 -13.15 -7.56 8.16
N VAL A 64 -12.82 -6.30 7.86
CA VAL A 64 -12.79 -5.79 6.48
C VAL A 64 -11.66 -6.44 5.68
N ILE A 65 -10.48 -6.62 6.26
CA ILE A 65 -9.35 -7.26 5.61
C ILE A 65 -9.62 -8.74 5.34
N GLU A 66 -10.21 -9.46 6.29
CA GLU A 66 -10.63 -10.86 6.08
C GLU A 66 -11.65 -10.97 4.94
N ASN A 67 -12.62 -10.06 4.89
CA ASN A 67 -13.59 -9.99 3.81
C ASN A 67 -12.92 -9.70 2.46
N LEU A 68 -11.95 -8.80 2.40
CA LEU A 68 -11.17 -8.54 1.18
C LEU A 68 -10.41 -9.78 0.70
N LEU A 69 -9.72 -10.48 1.61
CA LEU A 69 -8.98 -11.70 1.29
C LEU A 69 -9.92 -12.80 0.76
N ALA A 70 -11.10 -12.95 1.36
CA ALA A 70 -12.11 -13.91 0.90
C ALA A 70 -12.76 -13.52 -0.44
N LEU A 71 -12.81 -12.22 -0.78
CA LEU A 71 -13.38 -11.71 -2.03
C LEU A 71 -12.39 -11.69 -3.18
N LYS A 72 -11.10 -11.47 -2.91
CA LYS A 72 -10.04 -11.37 -3.91
C LYS A 72 -10.08 -12.47 -4.98
N PRO A 73 -10.10 -13.78 -4.65
CA PRO A 73 -10.16 -14.85 -5.65
C PRO A 73 -11.51 -14.90 -6.40
N LYS A 74 -12.59 -14.40 -5.79
CA LYS A 74 -13.94 -14.38 -6.39
C LYS A 74 -14.11 -13.22 -7.37
N LEU A 75 -13.44 -12.09 -7.11
CA LEU A 75 -13.54 -10.88 -7.92
C LEU A 75 -12.49 -10.79 -9.02
N GLY A 76 -11.27 -11.25 -8.76
CA GLY A 76 -10.16 -11.24 -9.72
C GLY A 76 -9.66 -9.84 -10.11
N ASN A 77 -10.15 -8.77 -9.47
CA ASN A 77 -9.80 -7.38 -9.78
C ASN A 77 -9.10 -6.64 -8.62
N ILE A 78 -8.90 -7.29 -7.47
CA ILE A 78 -8.14 -6.76 -6.34
C ILE A 78 -6.66 -7.12 -6.54
N ILE A 79 -5.81 -6.10 -6.77
CA ILE A 79 -4.39 -6.31 -7.10
C ILE A 79 -3.45 -6.26 -5.90
N SER A 80 -3.91 -5.75 -4.76
CA SER A 80 -3.13 -5.74 -3.53
C SER A 80 -2.83 -7.16 -3.06
N SER A 81 -1.60 -7.45 -2.68
CA SER A 81 -1.18 -8.79 -2.27
C SER A 81 -1.81 -9.25 -0.97
N ASP A 82 -1.92 -10.57 -0.82
CA ASP A 82 -2.33 -11.17 0.45
C ASP A 82 -1.38 -10.75 1.59
N PHE A 83 -0.08 -10.71 1.32
CA PHE A 83 0.92 -10.24 2.28
C PHE A 83 0.64 -8.79 2.71
N PHE A 84 0.44 -7.89 1.74
CA PHE A 84 0.15 -6.49 2.03
C PHE A 84 -1.14 -6.35 2.84
N LEU A 85 -2.22 -6.98 2.40
CA LEU A 85 -3.53 -6.91 3.05
C LEU A 85 -3.47 -7.43 4.49
N ARG A 86 -2.79 -8.56 4.72
CA ARG A 86 -2.61 -9.13 6.07
C ARG A 86 -1.78 -8.25 6.99
N GLY A 87 -0.89 -7.40 6.46
CA GLY A 87 -0.11 -6.45 7.26
C GLY A 87 -0.88 -5.18 7.67
N ILE A 88 -2.07 -4.93 7.09
CA ILE A 88 -2.85 -3.71 7.39
C ILE A 88 -3.26 -3.62 8.88
N PRO A 89 -3.81 -4.68 9.52
CA PRO A 89 -4.11 -4.63 10.94
C PRO A 89 -2.87 -4.39 11.81
N ASP A 90 -1.75 -5.04 11.49
CA ASP A 90 -0.49 -4.87 12.23
C ASP A 90 0.02 -3.44 12.18
N TYR A 91 -0.13 -2.77 11.02
CA TYR A 91 0.18 -1.35 10.89
C TYR A 91 -0.61 -0.48 11.87
N PHE A 92 -1.93 -0.62 11.89
CA PHE A 92 -2.78 0.19 12.77
C PHE A 92 -2.62 -0.17 14.26
N LYS A 93 -2.13 -1.37 14.57
CA LYS A 93 -1.70 -1.77 15.92
C LYS A 93 -0.32 -1.25 16.33
N ASN A 94 0.37 -0.49 15.46
CA ASN A 94 1.75 -0.03 15.63
C ASN A 94 2.78 -1.18 15.77
N ASN A 95 2.56 -2.28 15.07
CA ASN A 95 3.42 -3.47 15.10
C ASN A 95 4.30 -3.60 13.84
N MET A 96 4.64 -2.48 13.17
CA MET A 96 5.51 -2.54 12.00
C MET A 96 6.98 -2.74 12.36
N PRO A 97 7.78 -3.39 11.51
CA PRO A 97 9.23 -3.39 11.65
C PRO A 97 9.78 -1.97 11.70
N SER A 98 10.76 -1.75 12.58
CA SER A 98 11.47 -0.48 12.75
C SER A 98 12.34 -0.10 11.56
N THR A 99 12.52 -1.00 10.59
CA THR A 99 13.30 -0.77 9.37
C THR A 99 12.45 -0.91 8.11
N CYS A 100 12.71 -0.04 7.14
CA CYS A 100 12.16 -0.09 5.79
C CYS A 100 13.26 -0.54 4.82
N ASN A 101 13.03 -1.65 4.12
CA ASN A 101 13.98 -2.21 3.16
C ASN A 101 13.80 -1.65 1.74
N VAL A 102 12.81 -0.78 1.54
CA VAL A 102 12.41 -0.25 0.23
C VAL A 102 13.01 1.12 -0.04
N ALA A 103 12.85 2.04 0.91
CA ALA A 103 13.26 3.43 0.76
C ALA A 103 14.78 3.53 0.56
N GLY A 104 15.21 4.25 -0.48
CA GLY A 104 16.63 4.44 -0.82
C GLY A 104 17.29 3.27 -1.55
N LYS A 105 16.70 2.06 -1.49
CA LYS A 105 17.23 0.84 -2.11
C LYS A 105 16.48 0.42 -3.37
N TRP A 106 15.17 0.22 -3.26
CA TRP A 106 14.30 -0.20 -4.36
C TRP A 106 13.51 0.96 -4.95
N LEU A 107 13.24 1.98 -4.14
CA LEU A 107 12.52 3.17 -4.55
C LEU A 107 13.25 4.42 -4.06
N VAL A 108 13.31 5.41 -4.94
CA VAL A 108 13.63 6.80 -4.60
C VAL A 108 12.61 7.70 -5.28
N GLN A 109 12.34 8.85 -4.70
CA GLN A 109 11.56 9.91 -5.32
C GLN A 109 12.51 10.94 -5.92
N LEU A 110 12.32 11.26 -7.20
CA LEU A 110 12.89 12.44 -7.83
C LEU A 110 11.83 13.56 -7.80
N THR A 111 12.19 14.70 -7.23
CA THR A 111 11.35 15.90 -7.22
C THR A 111 11.50 16.69 -8.52
N PRO A 112 10.55 17.58 -8.87
CA PRO A 112 10.67 18.44 -10.05
C PRO A 112 11.93 19.33 -10.06
N ASP A 113 12.45 19.68 -8.89
CA ASP A 113 13.65 20.52 -8.73
C ASP A 113 14.95 19.72 -8.90
N GLY A 114 14.86 18.42 -9.17
CA GLY A 114 16.02 17.54 -9.35
C GLY A 114 16.53 16.90 -8.05
N ASP A 115 15.89 17.15 -6.91
CA ASP A 115 16.25 16.54 -5.64
C ASP A 115 15.77 15.10 -5.54
N ILE A 116 16.60 14.24 -4.94
CA ILE A 116 16.30 12.85 -4.63
C ILE A 116 16.01 12.69 -3.15
N LYS A 117 14.91 12.00 -2.87
CA LYS A 117 14.48 11.60 -1.53
C LYS A 117 14.40 10.07 -1.49
N PRO A 118 14.89 9.39 -0.44
CA PRO A 118 14.80 7.94 -0.35
C PRO A 118 13.35 7.45 -0.17
N CYS A 119 12.49 8.29 0.38
CA CYS A 119 11.04 8.10 0.50
C CYS A 119 10.38 9.47 0.33
N PRO A 120 9.15 9.56 -0.21
CA PRO A 120 8.44 10.83 -0.34
C PRO A 120 8.29 11.62 0.96
N GLU A 121 8.28 10.95 2.12
CA GLU A 121 8.08 11.56 3.43
C GLU A 121 9.39 11.84 4.18
N LEU A 122 10.54 11.42 3.65
CA LEU A 122 11.85 11.67 4.26
C LEU A 122 12.51 12.93 3.69
N PRO A 123 13.51 13.53 4.34
CA PRO A 123 14.23 14.67 3.79
C PRO A 123 14.94 14.39 2.45
N VAL A 124 15.32 15.47 1.76
CA VAL A 124 16.21 15.39 0.59
C VAL A 124 17.54 14.77 0.99
N SER A 125 17.99 13.80 0.20
CA SER A 125 19.28 13.13 0.37
C SER A 125 20.36 13.79 -0.48
N SER A 126 20.07 14.08 -1.75
CA SER A 126 21.02 14.68 -2.69
C SER A 126 20.27 15.25 -3.90
N HIS A 127 20.94 16.08 -4.70
CA HIS A 127 20.52 16.33 -6.08
C HIS A 127 20.79 15.10 -6.97
N TYR A 128 20.10 14.95 -8.10
CA TYR A 128 20.23 13.76 -8.96
C TYR A 128 21.62 13.60 -9.57
N SER A 129 22.35 14.71 -9.77
CA SER A 129 23.73 14.69 -10.28
C SER A 129 24.70 13.96 -9.37
N ASP A 130 24.41 13.93 -8.07
CA ASP A 130 25.29 13.40 -7.02
C ASP A 130 24.74 12.11 -6.40
N PHE A 131 23.72 11.53 -7.02
CA PHE A 131 23.03 10.35 -6.49
C PHE A 131 23.97 9.15 -6.35
N LYS A 132 23.92 8.52 -5.19
CA LYS A 132 24.58 7.24 -4.93
C LYS A 132 23.55 6.27 -4.36
N SER A 133 23.44 5.09 -4.96
CA SER A 133 22.58 4.04 -4.43
C SER A 133 23.10 3.59 -3.07
N THR A 134 22.17 3.31 -2.15
CA THR A 134 22.48 2.74 -0.84
C THR A 134 21.82 1.36 -0.73
N THR A 135 22.53 0.44 -0.09
CA THR A 135 21.99 -0.86 0.31
C THR A 135 21.53 -0.89 1.76
N GLU A 136 21.85 0.14 2.53
CA GLU A 136 21.56 0.24 3.95
C GLU A 136 20.07 0.47 4.18
N PRO A 137 19.42 -0.35 5.03
CA PRO A 137 18.04 -0.13 5.42
C PRO A 137 17.84 1.21 6.13
N ILE A 138 16.70 1.85 5.89
CA ILE A 138 16.32 3.07 6.60
C ILE A 138 15.53 2.70 7.86
N VAL A 139 15.90 3.29 9.00
CA VAL A 139 15.15 3.14 10.26
C VAL A 139 13.88 4.01 10.18
N CYS A 140 12.75 3.36 9.91
CA CYS A 140 11.44 4.00 9.79
C CYS A 140 10.32 2.94 9.87
N ASP A 141 9.38 3.14 10.78
CA ASP A 141 8.18 2.32 11.00
C ASP A 141 6.86 3.04 10.67
N ARG A 142 6.93 4.33 10.30
CA ARG A 142 5.76 5.23 10.27
C ARG A 142 4.68 4.93 9.21
N CYS A 143 4.94 4.04 8.25
CA CYS A 143 4.00 3.74 7.18
C CYS A 143 3.88 2.25 6.83
N TRP A 144 2.70 1.92 6.29
CA TRP A 144 2.43 0.70 5.54
C TRP A 144 1.78 1.04 4.20
N TYR A 145 2.49 1.85 3.41
CA TYR A 145 2.08 2.17 2.04
C TYR A 145 2.30 0.96 1.13
N SER A 146 1.57 0.90 0.01
CA SER A 146 1.71 -0.18 -0.97
C SER A 146 3.15 -0.29 -1.49
N CYS A 147 3.88 0.82 -1.64
CA CYS A 147 5.29 0.77 -2.05
C CYS A 147 6.17 0.03 -1.04
N ARG A 148 5.89 0.11 0.27
CA ARG A 148 6.61 -0.66 1.28
C ARG A 148 6.13 -2.10 1.28
N GLY A 149 4.87 -2.34 1.62
CA GLY A 149 4.39 -3.70 1.87
C GLY A 149 4.33 -4.58 0.63
N GLU A 150 4.07 -4.04 -0.57
CA GLU A 150 4.11 -4.86 -1.79
C GLU A 150 5.54 -5.23 -2.22
N THR A 151 6.52 -4.36 -1.95
CA THR A 151 7.93 -4.64 -2.26
C THR A 151 8.60 -5.51 -1.21
N GLU A 152 8.19 -5.42 0.06
CA GLU A 152 8.66 -6.32 1.13
C GLU A 152 7.98 -7.70 1.09
N ALA A 153 6.92 -7.87 0.30
CA ALA A 153 6.27 -9.16 0.09
C ALA A 153 7.26 -10.18 -0.52
N SER A 154 7.54 -11.25 0.22
CA SER A 154 8.41 -12.33 -0.25
C SER A 154 7.77 -13.10 -1.42
N LEU A 155 8.60 -13.61 -2.33
CA LEU A 155 8.19 -14.50 -3.42
C LEU A 155 7.91 -15.91 -2.89
N THR A 156 6.79 -16.09 -2.19
CA THR A 156 6.29 -17.42 -1.84
C THR A 156 5.59 -18.08 -3.04
N PHE A 157 5.33 -19.39 -2.98
CA PHE A 157 4.62 -20.09 -4.03
C PHE A 157 3.21 -19.48 -4.27
N GLU A 158 2.51 -19.14 -3.20
CA GLU A 158 1.20 -18.48 -3.23
C GLU A 158 1.30 -17.13 -3.94
N ARG A 159 2.35 -16.36 -3.66
CA ARG A 159 2.59 -15.06 -4.32
C ARG A 159 2.89 -15.21 -5.80
N VAL A 160 3.65 -16.24 -6.19
CA VAL A 160 3.89 -16.54 -7.62
C VAL A 160 2.58 -16.89 -8.31
N MET A 161 1.74 -17.71 -7.70
CA MET A 161 0.41 -18.08 -8.21
C MET A 161 -0.53 -16.88 -8.34
N GLU A 162 -0.45 -15.93 -7.41
CA GLU A 162 -1.15 -14.65 -7.46
C GLU A 162 -0.67 -13.77 -8.64
N LEU A 163 0.64 -13.63 -8.82
CA LEU A 163 1.24 -12.80 -9.87
C LEU A 163 0.91 -13.31 -11.29
N ILE A 164 0.73 -14.62 -11.46
CA ILE A 164 0.33 -15.24 -12.73
C ILE A 164 -1.20 -15.28 -12.93
N GLY A 165 -1.98 -14.72 -11.99
CA GLY A 165 -3.44 -14.61 -12.08
C GLY A 165 -4.18 -15.95 -11.99
N ARG A 166 -3.63 -16.92 -11.26
CA ARG A 166 -4.22 -18.26 -11.08
C ARG A 166 -4.80 -18.50 -9.68
N LEU A 167 -4.75 -17.48 -8.81
CA LEU A 167 -5.42 -17.39 -7.51
C LEU A 167 -6.19 -16.07 -7.44
#